data_AF-A0A8J2F2K0-F1
#
_entry.id   AF-A0A8J2F2K0-F1
#
_cell.length_a   1.000
_cell.length_b   1.000
_cell.length_c   1.000
_cell.angle_alpha   90.00
_cell.angle_beta   90.00
_cell.angle_gamma   90.00
#
_symmetry.space_group_name_H-M   'P 1'
#
loop_
_entity.id
_entity.type
_entity.pdbx_description
1 polymer ?
#
loop_
_entity_poly.entity_id
_entity_poly.type
_entity_poly.pdbx_seq_one_letter_code
_entity_poly.pdbx_strand_id
1 'polypeptide(L)'
;MWMNTEPLWVELNELGAETGAADPNSYRRRQLLTWRLSKSYVLYCLLLLVASTFLLFYNLKRWVQYGHLPEWDRHVWEEWLEIGITVCLTAETATTLYLLGFRKFMRSYWLRFDLAVVVVLWVCVFLVAASKLGWVMTDKNAETKKQEDSMFENLELPFLILRFTVQPLRVVSQITQLVHRTSTSADVPEVDFAALSRSSNTAGGVEVGQQLPMGRRGVDGINTSYERGPYAANYSRPGRE
;
A
#
# COMPACT_ATOMS: atom_id res chain seq x y z
N MET A 1 21.26 11.20 -3.18
CA MET A 1 20.88 10.58 -1.90
C MET A 1 19.80 9.55 -2.19
N TRP A 2 20.21 8.36 -2.63
CA TRP A 2 19.29 7.25 -2.85
C TRP A 2 18.98 6.69 -1.47
N MET A 3 17.77 6.94 -0.97
CA MET A 3 17.31 6.30 0.26
C MET A 3 17.41 4.79 0.04
N ASN A 4 18.16 4.09 0.91
CA ASN A 4 18.06 2.66 1.10
C ASN A 4 16.63 2.35 1.56
N THR A 5 15.68 2.33 0.64
CA THR A 5 14.38 1.73 0.82
C THR A 5 14.64 0.24 0.78
N GLU A 6 15.00 -0.31 1.93
CA GLU A 6 15.00 -1.76 2.06
C GLU A 6 13.63 -2.27 1.59
N PRO A 7 13.64 -3.30 0.74
CA PRO A 7 12.46 -3.78 0.08
C PRO A 7 11.39 -4.20 1.10
N LEU A 8 10.26 -3.50 1.09
CA LEU A 8 9.14 -3.64 2.05
C LEU A 8 8.58 -5.07 2.16
N TRP A 9 8.91 -5.95 1.20
CA TRP A 9 8.53 -7.37 1.21
C TRP A 9 9.49 -8.28 1.97
N VAL A 10 10.77 -7.93 2.16
CA VAL A 10 11.68 -8.71 3.01
C VAL A 10 11.15 -8.70 4.45
N GLU A 11 10.73 -7.53 4.94
CA GLU A 11 10.03 -7.41 6.23
C GLU A 11 8.65 -8.10 6.25
N LEU A 12 7.97 -8.31 5.11
CA LEU A 12 6.68 -9.04 5.11
C LEU A 12 6.89 -10.55 5.21
N ASN A 13 7.96 -11.08 4.61
CA ASN A 13 8.30 -12.50 4.71
C ASN A 13 8.85 -12.85 6.09
N GLU A 14 9.69 -12.00 6.69
CA GLU A 14 10.18 -12.23 8.07
C GLU A 14 9.05 -12.19 9.10
N LEU A 15 8.10 -11.25 8.97
CA LEU A 15 6.95 -11.23 9.88
C LEU A 15 6.01 -12.43 9.71
N GLY A 16 6.00 -13.07 8.55
CA GLY A 16 5.26 -14.32 8.31
C GLY A 16 5.95 -15.54 8.92
N ALA A 17 7.27 -15.48 9.15
CA ALA A 17 8.05 -16.59 9.69
C ALA A 17 8.05 -16.63 11.23
N GLU A 18 8.01 -15.47 11.90
CA GLU A 18 8.02 -15.42 13.37
C GLU A 18 6.66 -15.74 14.02
N THR A 19 5.56 -15.69 13.27
CA THR A 19 4.22 -16.03 13.77
C THR A 19 3.84 -17.47 13.41
N GLY A 20 4.59 -18.43 13.93
CA GLY A 20 4.30 -19.88 13.80
C GLY A 20 3.02 -20.35 14.53
N ALA A 21 2.33 -19.47 15.24
CA ALA A 21 0.97 -19.70 15.72
C ALA A 21 -0.01 -19.34 14.60
N ALA A 22 -0.88 -20.27 14.22
CA ALA A 22 -1.86 -20.14 13.15
C ALA A 22 -2.82 -18.94 13.38
N ASP A 23 -2.37 -17.73 13.03
CA ASP A 23 -3.19 -16.54 13.09
C ASP A 23 -4.18 -16.58 11.91
N PRO A 24 -5.50 -16.65 12.17
CA PRO A 24 -6.52 -16.64 11.12
C PRO A 24 -6.42 -15.41 10.18
N ASN A 25 -5.73 -14.34 10.59
CA ASN A 25 -5.50 -13.16 9.75
C ASN A 25 -4.49 -13.40 8.61
N SER A 26 -3.65 -14.44 8.70
CA SER A 26 -2.66 -14.76 7.65
C SER A 26 -3.32 -15.09 6.30
N TYR A 27 -4.47 -15.78 6.33
CA TYR A 27 -5.22 -16.15 5.12
C TYR A 27 -5.84 -14.93 4.44
N ARG A 28 -6.43 -14.01 5.23
CA ARG A 28 -7.01 -12.74 4.73
C ARG A 28 -5.95 -11.85 4.11
N ARG A 29 -4.76 -11.76 4.74
CA ARG A 29 -3.61 -11.03 4.18
C ARG A 29 -3.19 -11.59 2.83
N ARG A 30 -3.04 -12.91 2.71
CA ARG A 30 -2.65 -13.57 1.45
C ARG A 30 -3.67 -13.35 0.34
N GLN A 31 -4.98 -13.45 0.65
CA GLN A 31 -6.03 -13.16 -0.33
C GLN A 31 -5.99 -11.71 -0.82
N LEU A 32 -5.83 -10.74 0.10
CA LEU A 32 -5.74 -9.32 -0.27
C LEU A 32 -4.48 -8.98 -1.07
N LEU A 33 -3.35 -9.59 -0.73
CA LEU A 33 -2.10 -9.48 -1.52
C LEU A 33 -2.29 -10.03 -2.94
N THR A 34 -2.98 -11.16 -3.08
CA THR A 34 -3.30 -11.78 -4.38
C THR A 34 -4.26 -10.89 -5.17
N TRP A 35 -5.26 -10.31 -4.51
CA TRP A 35 -6.22 -9.41 -5.14
C TRP A 35 -5.56 -8.13 -5.67
N ARG A 36 -4.63 -7.54 -4.92
CA ARG A 36 -3.85 -6.37 -5.38
C ARG A 36 -2.96 -6.67 -6.58
N LEU A 37 -2.49 -7.90 -6.70
CA LEU A 37 -1.72 -8.35 -7.87
C LEU A 37 -2.61 -8.73 -9.06
N SER A 38 -3.93 -8.74 -8.89
CA SER A 38 -4.82 -9.07 -10.00
C SER A 38 -4.78 -7.97 -11.07
N LYS A 39 -4.84 -8.39 -12.33
CA LYS A 39 -4.97 -7.49 -13.49
C LYS A 39 -6.18 -6.55 -13.32
N SER A 40 -7.22 -7.01 -12.63
CA SER A 40 -8.42 -6.24 -12.31
C SER A 40 -8.13 -5.03 -11.43
N TYR A 41 -7.20 -5.14 -10.47
CA TYR A 41 -6.81 -4.00 -9.62
C TYR A 41 -6.07 -2.93 -10.42
N VAL A 42 -5.14 -3.34 -11.28
CA VAL A 42 -4.43 -2.41 -12.19
C VAL A 42 -5.42 -1.71 -13.12
N LEU A 43 -6.38 -2.45 -13.67
CA LEU A 43 -7.45 -1.89 -14.48
C LEU A 43 -8.30 -0.88 -13.70
N TYR A 44 -8.66 -1.18 -12.45
CA TYR A 44 -9.38 -0.25 -11.57
C TYR A 44 -8.59 1.05 -11.33
N CYS A 45 -7.31 0.97 -11.00
CA CYS A 45 -6.45 2.15 -10.84
C CYS A 45 -6.33 2.94 -12.15
N LEU A 46 -6.25 2.26 -13.29
CA LEU A 46 -6.19 2.90 -14.60
C LEU A 46 -7.51 3.60 -14.95
N LEU A 47 -8.64 3.00 -14.63
CA LEU A 47 -9.96 3.65 -14.80
C LEU A 47 -10.09 4.90 -13.93
N LEU A 48 -9.65 4.85 -12.67
CA LEU A 48 -9.62 6.03 -11.80
C LEU A 48 -8.71 7.15 -12.34
N LEU A 49 -7.54 6.77 -12.87
CA LEU A 49 -6.62 7.72 -13.52
C LEU A 49 -7.28 8.37 -14.73
N VAL A 50 -7.89 7.58 -15.61
CA VAL A 50 -8.57 8.07 -16.82
C VAL A 50 -9.73 8.99 -16.46
N ALA A 51 -10.61 8.58 -15.53
CA ALA A 51 -11.75 9.37 -15.09
C ALA A 51 -11.33 10.74 -14.53
N SER A 52 -10.27 10.75 -13.75
CA SER A 52 -9.75 11.98 -13.14
C SER A 52 -8.99 12.87 -14.12
N THR A 53 -8.27 12.27 -15.06
CA THR A 53 -7.62 12.98 -16.17
C THR A 53 -8.68 13.60 -17.07
N PHE A 54 -9.77 12.89 -17.35
CA PHE A 54 -10.91 13.41 -18.08
C PHE A 54 -11.54 14.60 -17.35
N LEU A 55 -11.81 14.49 -16.05
CA LEU A 55 -12.31 15.60 -15.23
C LEU A 55 -11.37 16.82 -15.30
N LEU A 56 -10.06 16.62 -15.21
CA LEU A 56 -9.09 17.70 -15.35
C LEU A 56 -9.18 18.38 -16.71
N PHE A 57 -9.13 17.62 -17.81
CA PHE A 57 -9.20 18.20 -19.15
C PHE A 57 -10.52 18.92 -19.39
N TYR A 58 -11.62 18.38 -18.86
CA TYR A 58 -12.93 19.01 -18.92
C TYR A 58 -12.92 20.36 -18.21
N ASN A 59 -12.45 20.39 -16.95
CA ASN A 59 -12.34 21.62 -16.16
C ASN A 59 -11.36 22.62 -16.78
N LEU A 60 -10.21 22.16 -17.29
CA LEU A 60 -9.22 23.02 -17.94
C LEU A 60 -9.77 23.63 -19.23
N LYS A 61 -10.46 22.83 -20.06
CA LYS A 61 -11.12 23.31 -21.27
C LYS A 61 -12.16 24.37 -20.93
N ARG A 62 -12.98 24.12 -19.89
CA ARG A 62 -13.99 25.08 -19.41
C ARG A 62 -13.33 26.37 -18.93
N TRP A 63 -12.24 26.26 -18.15
CA TRP A 63 -11.47 27.42 -17.69
C TRP A 63 -10.92 28.25 -18.85
N VAL A 64 -10.33 27.62 -19.87
CA VAL A 64 -9.82 28.31 -21.07
C VAL A 64 -10.94 28.97 -21.88
N GLN A 65 -12.11 28.32 -21.99
CA GLN A 65 -13.22 28.82 -22.80
C GLN A 65 -13.92 30.02 -22.18
N TYR A 66 -14.15 30.02 -20.87
CA TYR A 66 -14.93 31.06 -20.23
C TYR A 66 -14.05 32.20 -19.70
N GLY A 67 -12.77 31.95 -19.37
CA GLY A 67 -11.75 32.95 -19.01
C GLY A 67 -12.05 33.81 -17.78
N HIS A 68 -13.31 33.84 -17.35
CA HIS A 68 -13.89 34.57 -16.25
C HIS A 68 -14.75 33.56 -15.51
N LEU A 69 -14.48 33.51 -14.21
CA LEU A 69 -15.02 32.59 -13.24
C LEU A 69 -16.55 32.74 -12.92
N PRO A 70 -17.22 33.91 -13.00
CA PRO A 70 -18.44 34.16 -12.24
C PRO A 70 -19.72 33.39 -12.64
N GLU A 71 -19.70 32.59 -13.72
CA GLU A 71 -20.84 31.71 -14.12
C GLU A 71 -20.44 30.23 -14.18
N TRP A 72 -19.50 29.79 -13.35
CA TRP A 72 -19.17 28.38 -13.23
C TRP A 72 -20.28 27.59 -12.53
N ASP A 73 -21.37 27.31 -13.23
CA ASP A 73 -22.41 26.42 -12.73
C ASP A 73 -21.86 24.98 -12.72
N ARG A 74 -21.46 24.50 -11.53
CA ARG A 74 -20.96 23.13 -11.37
C ARG A 74 -22.10 22.18 -11.69
N HIS A 75 -21.87 21.31 -12.65
CA HIS A 75 -22.83 20.25 -12.89
C HIS A 75 -22.78 19.25 -11.74
N VAL A 76 -23.95 18.86 -11.23
CA VAL A 76 -24.13 17.91 -10.13
C VAL A 76 -23.33 16.61 -10.34
N TRP A 77 -23.16 16.17 -11.59
CA TRP A 77 -22.38 14.95 -11.90
C TRP A 77 -20.88 15.09 -11.60
N GLU A 78 -20.29 16.28 -11.74
CA GLU A 78 -18.88 16.53 -11.43
C GLU A 78 -18.62 16.34 -9.94
N GLU A 79 -19.53 16.86 -9.11
CA GLU A 79 -19.49 16.73 -7.66
C GLU A 79 -19.63 15.26 -7.22
N TRP A 80 -20.58 14.51 -7.81
CA TRP A 80 -20.72 13.08 -7.50
C TRP A 80 -19.49 12.26 -7.89
N LEU A 81 -18.89 12.53 -9.05
CA LEU A 81 -17.65 11.86 -9.45
C LEU A 81 -16.50 12.22 -8.51
N GLU A 82 -16.39 13.49 -8.12
CA GLU A 82 -15.40 13.98 -7.20
C GLU A 82 -15.46 13.27 -5.83
N ILE A 83 -16.67 13.14 -5.28
CA ILE A 83 -16.92 12.41 -4.03
C ILE A 83 -16.61 10.92 -4.23
N GLY A 84 -17.08 10.32 -5.34
CA GLY A 84 -16.88 8.91 -5.65
C GLY A 84 -15.39 8.54 -5.75
N ILE A 85 -14.58 9.36 -6.43
CA ILE A 85 -13.13 9.19 -6.52
C ILE A 85 -12.50 9.32 -5.13
N THR A 86 -12.89 10.31 -4.33
CA THR A 86 -12.35 10.51 -2.98
C THR A 86 -12.64 9.30 -2.07
N VAL A 87 -13.86 8.77 -2.11
CA VAL A 87 -14.24 7.55 -1.37
C VAL A 87 -13.44 6.35 -1.82
N CYS A 88 -13.28 6.16 -3.14
CA CYS A 88 -12.46 5.10 -3.72
C CYS A 88 -11.00 5.16 -3.23
N LEU A 89 -10.37 6.32 -3.32
CA LEU A 89 -8.98 6.52 -2.87
C LEU A 89 -8.85 6.27 -1.36
N THR A 90 -9.83 6.70 -0.57
CA THR A 90 -9.88 6.50 0.88
C THR A 90 -10.00 5.03 1.25
N ALA A 91 -10.90 4.30 0.59
CA ALA A 91 -11.07 2.87 0.81
C ALA A 91 -9.77 2.10 0.48
N GLU A 92 -9.09 2.48 -0.61
CA GLU A 92 -7.79 1.91 -0.97
C GLU A 92 -6.72 2.18 0.09
N THR A 93 -6.58 3.43 0.55
CA THR A 93 -5.59 3.80 1.56
C THR A 93 -5.90 3.16 2.92
N ALA A 94 -7.18 3.10 3.32
CA ALA A 94 -7.61 2.42 4.54
C ALA A 94 -7.32 0.92 4.48
N THR A 95 -7.59 0.27 3.35
CA THR A 95 -7.25 -1.16 3.14
C THR A 95 -5.74 -1.37 3.21
N THR A 96 -4.95 -0.45 2.64
CA THR A 96 -3.47 -0.48 2.72
C THR A 96 -2.99 -0.37 4.16
N LEU A 97 -3.55 0.59 4.92
CA LEU A 97 -3.21 0.84 6.30
C LEU A 97 -3.55 -0.36 7.18
N TYR A 98 -4.74 -0.95 7.00
CA TYR A 98 -5.16 -2.16 7.70
C TYR A 98 -4.24 -3.34 7.40
N LEU A 99 -3.85 -3.52 6.14
CA LEU A 99 -2.99 -4.62 5.70
C LEU A 99 -1.56 -4.52 6.23
N LEU A 100 -0.91 -3.36 6.11
CA LEU A 100 0.48 -3.19 6.52
C LEU A 100 0.59 -3.00 8.05
N GLY A 101 -0.45 -2.48 8.68
CA GLY A 101 -0.43 -2.01 10.05
C GLY A 101 0.15 -0.59 10.16
N PHE A 102 -0.31 0.14 11.16
CA PHE A 102 -0.01 1.57 11.33
C PHE A 102 1.50 1.87 11.40
N ARG A 103 2.27 1.08 12.16
CA ARG A 103 3.72 1.30 12.33
C ARG A 103 4.49 1.20 11.01
N LYS A 104 4.25 0.15 10.22
CA LYS A 104 4.92 -0.05 8.93
C LYS A 104 4.45 0.99 7.90
N PHE A 105 3.17 1.32 7.92
CA PHE A 105 2.61 2.36 7.07
C PHE A 105 3.33 3.70 7.28
N MET A 106 3.53 4.12 8.53
CA MET A 106 4.18 5.39 8.86
C MET A 106 5.69 5.39 8.58
N ARG A 107 6.34 4.23 8.50
CA ARG A 107 7.77 4.12 8.14
C ARG A 107 8.02 4.46 6.66
N SER A 108 7.07 4.17 5.77
CA SER A 108 7.20 4.47 4.34
C SER A 108 6.83 5.93 4.02
N TYR A 109 7.76 6.67 3.40
CA TYR A 109 7.51 8.05 2.96
C TYR A 109 6.39 8.14 1.92
N TRP A 110 6.33 7.18 1.00
CA TRP A 110 5.30 7.11 -0.05
C TRP A 110 3.90 6.92 0.51
N LEU A 111 3.75 6.06 1.52
CA LEU A 111 2.46 5.80 2.16
C LEU A 111 1.99 6.98 3.02
N ARG A 112 2.93 7.66 3.70
CA ARG A 112 2.62 8.90 4.41
C ARG A 112 2.16 10.00 3.47
N PHE A 113 2.83 10.15 2.33
CA PHE A 113 2.39 11.08 1.29
C PHE A 113 0.98 10.73 0.81
N ASP A 114 0.72 9.46 0.54
CA ASP A 114 -0.61 9.00 0.11
C ASP A 114 -1.72 9.31 1.13
N LEU A 115 -1.43 9.06 2.42
CA LEU A 115 -2.34 9.41 3.51
C LEU A 115 -2.57 10.92 3.61
N ALA A 116 -1.51 11.72 3.48
CA ALA A 116 -1.63 13.17 3.52
C ALA A 116 -2.54 13.68 2.39
N VAL A 117 -2.44 13.10 1.20
CA VAL A 117 -3.33 13.47 0.09
C VAL A 117 -4.78 13.11 0.42
N VAL A 118 -5.05 11.90 0.92
CA VAL A 118 -6.42 11.52 1.32
C VAL A 118 -6.98 12.48 2.35
N VAL A 119 -6.18 12.88 3.35
CA VAL A 119 -6.59 13.87 4.36
C VAL A 119 -6.92 15.21 3.72
N VAL A 120 -6.06 15.73 2.84
CA VAL A 120 -6.31 16.99 2.13
C VAL A 120 -7.58 16.89 1.28
N LEU A 121 -7.80 15.75 0.60
CA LEU A 121 -9.01 15.51 -0.17
C LEU A 121 -10.27 15.59 0.70
N TRP A 122 -10.27 14.95 1.87
CA TRP A 122 -11.38 15.01 2.81
C TRP A 122 -11.60 16.40 3.38
N VAL A 123 -10.53 17.15 3.70
CA VAL A 123 -10.66 18.53 4.16
C VAL A 123 -11.34 19.39 3.10
N CYS A 124 -10.96 19.25 1.83
CA CYS A 124 -11.60 19.98 0.74
C CYS A 124 -13.08 19.59 0.57
N VAL A 125 -13.39 18.29 0.53
CA VAL A 125 -14.80 17.82 0.46
C VAL A 125 -15.61 18.33 1.65
N PHE A 126 -15.02 18.31 2.85
CA PHE A 126 -15.66 18.83 4.05
C PHE A 126 -15.90 20.33 3.99
N LEU A 127 -14.94 21.13 3.51
CA LEU A 127 -15.10 22.58 3.34
C LEU A 127 -16.20 22.90 2.32
N VAL A 128 -16.26 22.17 1.21
CA VAL A 128 -17.34 22.30 0.21
C VAL A 128 -18.68 21.93 0.84
N ALA A 129 -18.78 20.79 1.52
CA ALA A 129 -20.00 20.37 2.20
C ALA A 129 -20.45 21.39 3.27
N ALA A 130 -19.50 21.88 4.09
CA ALA A 130 -19.75 22.87 5.12
C ALA A 130 -20.24 24.20 4.54
N SER A 131 -19.69 24.63 3.38
CA SER A 131 -20.17 25.83 2.68
C SER A 131 -21.64 25.64 2.27
N LYS A 132 -22.01 24.51 1.66
CA LYS A 132 -23.40 24.22 1.25
C LYS A 132 -24.36 24.14 2.46
N LEU A 133 -23.90 23.60 3.59
CA LEU A 133 -24.66 23.54 4.84
C LEU A 133 -24.82 24.91 5.50
N GLY A 134 -23.77 25.74 5.48
CA GLY A 134 -23.79 27.12 5.99
C GLY A 134 -24.80 28.00 5.24
N TRP A 135 -24.96 27.77 3.94
CA TRP A 135 -25.98 28.43 3.13
C TRP A 135 -27.41 28.15 3.61
N VAL A 136 -27.68 26.94 4.12
CA VAL A 136 -29.00 26.57 4.64
C VAL A 136 -29.33 27.28 5.95
N MET A 137 -28.32 27.58 6.76
CA MET A 137 -28.53 28.21 8.08
C MET A 137 -28.54 29.74 8.04
N THR A 138 -27.94 30.35 7.01
CA THR A 138 -27.65 31.80 6.97
C THR A 138 -28.56 32.58 6.02
N ASP A 139 -29.76 32.07 5.74
CA ASP A 139 -30.72 32.63 4.77
C ASP A 139 -31.32 34.01 5.18
N LYS A 140 -30.83 34.64 6.26
CA LYS A 140 -31.37 35.91 6.76
C LYS A 140 -30.64 37.16 6.27
N ASN A 141 -29.42 37.06 5.71
CA ASN A 141 -28.65 38.23 5.26
C ASN A 141 -28.16 38.03 3.81
N ALA A 142 -28.92 38.54 2.84
CA ALA A 142 -28.63 38.41 1.41
C ALA A 142 -27.36 39.14 0.94
N GLU A 143 -26.81 40.09 1.70
CA GLU A 143 -25.68 40.92 1.27
C GLU A 143 -24.31 40.25 1.44
N THR A 144 -24.15 39.32 2.39
CA THR A 144 -22.87 38.60 2.58
C THR A 144 -22.60 37.54 1.50
N LYS A 145 -23.64 37.18 0.74
CA LYS A 145 -23.65 36.06 -0.21
C LYS A 145 -22.62 36.21 -1.33
N LYS A 146 -22.39 37.44 -1.79
CA LYS A 146 -21.56 37.71 -2.98
C LYS A 146 -20.06 37.60 -2.71
N GLN A 147 -19.63 37.67 -1.45
CA GLN A 147 -18.21 37.64 -1.09
C GLN A 147 -17.69 36.20 -0.88
N GLU A 148 -18.50 35.31 -0.29
CA GLU A 148 -18.09 33.92 -0.05
C GLU A 148 -17.89 33.12 -1.34
N ASP A 149 -18.74 33.31 -2.35
CA ASP A 149 -18.64 32.60 -3.63
C ASP A 149 -17.28 32.80 -4.31
N SER A 150 -16.71 34.01 -4.22
CA SER A 150 -15.40 34.31 -4.78
C SER A 150 -14.22 33.61 -4.08
N MET A 151 -14.37 33.25 -2.80
CA MET A 151 -13.30 32.60 -2.04
C MET A 151 -13.24 31.10 -2.33
N PHE A 152 -14.41 30.46 -2.48
CA PHE A 152 -14.49 29.03 -2.78
C PHE A 152 -14.03 28.71 -4.20
N GLU A 153 -14.30 29.60 -5.16
CA GLU A 153 -13.85 29.44 -6.54
C GLU A 153 -12.32 29.30 -6.67
N ASN A 154 -11.59 30.01 -5.82
CA ASN A 154 -10.12 29.97 -5.81
C ASN A 154 -9.55 28.69 -5.19
N LEU A 155 -10.34 27.91 -4.43
CA LEU A 155 -9.89 26.64 -3.85
C LEU A 155 -10.01 25.45 -4.81
N GLU A 156 -10.86 25.56 -5.83
CA GLU A 156 -11.14 24.43 -6.73
C GLU A 156 -9.98 24.13 -7.68
N LEU A 157 -9.34 25.18 -8.21
CA LEU A 157 -8.19 25.06 -9.09
C LEU A 157 -6.98 24.36 -8.42
N PRO A 158 -6.49 24.79 -7.23
CA PRO A 158 -5.36 24.13 -6.59
C PRO A 158 -5.69 22.68 -6.22
N PHE A 159 -6.95 22.38 -5.92
CA PHE A 159 -7.39 21.03 -5.66
C PHE A 159 -7.35 20.11 -6.89
N LEU A 160 -7.80 20.63 -8.04
CA LEU A 160 -7.71 19.96 -9.33
C LEU A 160 -6.25 19.68 -9.71
N ILE A 161 -5.37 20.67 -9.49
CA ILE A 161 -3.91 20.55 -9.71
C ILE A 161 -3.30 19.51 -8.77
N LEU A 162 -3.69 19.52 -7.49
CA LEU A 162 -3.21 18.55 -6.50
C LEU A 162 -3.59 17.12 -6.92
N ARG A 163 -4.81 16.88 -7.39
CA ARG A 163 -5.22 15.57 -7.90
C ARG A 163 -4.40 15.14 -9.11
N PHE A 164 -4.21 16.05 -10.07
CA PHE A 164 -3.45 15.74 -11.26
C PHE A 164 -1.98 15.44 -10.97
N THR A 165 -1.40 16.06 -9.95
CA THR A 165 -0.02 15.76 -9.54
C THR A 165 0.05 14.45 -8.74
N VAL A 166 -0.92 14.18 -7.87
CA VAL A 166 -0.88 12.99 -7.01
C VAL A 166 -1.20 11.70 -7.76
N GLN A 167 -2.13 11.71 -8.71
CA GLN A 167 -2.59 10.47 -9.33
C GLN A 167 -1.55 9.77 -10.21
N PRO A 168 -0.80 10.46 -11.08
CA PRO A 168 0.33 9.86 -11.80
C PRO A 168 1.37 9.34 -10.82
N LEU A 169 1.62 10.06 -9.73
CA LEU A 169 2.56 9.65 -8.70
C LEU A 169 2.13 8.34 -8.01
N ARG A 170 0.82 8.15 -7.79
CA ARG A 170 0.25 6.87 -7.33
C ARG A 170 0.54 5.74 -8.30
N VAL A 171 0.30 5.95 -9.60
CA VAL A 171 0.54 4.94 -10.63
C VAL A 171 2.02 4.58 -10.70
N VAL A 172 2.92 5.57 -10.66
CA VAL A 172 4.36 5.36 -10.62
C VAL A 172 4.77 4.58 -9.38
N SER A 173 4.20 4.90 -8.20
CA SER A 173 4.46 4.14 -6.97
C SER A 173 4.05 2.67 -7.09
N GLN A 174 2.87 2.39 -7.66
CA GLN A 174 2.39 1.02 -7.88
C GLN A 174 3.26 0.27 -8.89
N ILE A 175 3.63 0.91 -10.01
CA ILE A 175 4.52 0.33 -11.01
C ILE A 175 5.89 0.05 -10.41
N THR A 176 6.44 0.98 -9.63
CA THR A 176 7.75 0.79 -8.98
C THR A 176 7.71 -0.39 -8.02
N GLN A 177 6.63 -0.53 -7.25
CA GLN A 177 6.43 -1.70 -6.38
C GLN A 177 6.27 -3.00 -7.17
N LEU A 178 5.57 -2.98 -8.30
CA LEU A 178 5.37 -4.14 -9.16
C LEU A 178 6.68 -4.58 -9.82
N VAL A 179 7.39 -3.63 -10.45
CA VAL A 179 8.67 -3.87 -11.13
C VAL A 179 9.69 -4.41 -10.15
N HIS A 180 9.80 -3.79 -8.97
CA HIS A 180 10.74 -4.25 -7.98
C HIS A 180 10.42 -5.69 -7.54
N ARG A 181 9.14 -6.03 -7.34
CA ARG A 181 8.75 -7.42 -7.05
C ARG A 181 9.11 -8.39 -8.17
N THR A 182 8.86 -8.03 -9.43
CA THR A 182 9.24 -8.89 -10.56
C THR A 182 10.74 -9.09 -10.65
N SER A 183 11.53 -8.05 -10.37
CA SER A 183 12.99 -8.16 -10.32
C SER A 183 13.46 -9.09 -9.20
N THR A 184 12.88 -8.99 -7.99
CA THR A 184 13.26 -9.88 -6.88
C THR A 184 12.79 -11.31 -7.09
N SER A 185 11.68 -11.54 -7.80
CA SER A 185 11.21 -12.90 -8.12
C SER A 185 12.05 -13.60 -9.19
N ALA A 186 12.70 -12.85 -10.09
CA ALA A 186 13.59 -13.43 -11.09
C ALA A 186 14.91 -13.95 -10.49
N ASP A 187 15.32 -13.41 -9.34
CA ASP A 187 16.52 -13.83 -8.59
C ASP A 187 16.26 -14.95 -7.57
N VAL A 188 15.03 -15.49 -7.48
CA VAL A 188 14.83 -16.76 -6.79
C VAL A 188 15.26 -17.84 -7.76
N PRO A 189 16.46 -18.45 -7.59
CA PRO A 189 16.87 -19.56 -8.45
C PRO A 189 15.75 -20.60 -8.39
N GLU A 190 15.26 -21.01 -9.56
CA GLU A 190 14.29 -22.07 -9.68
C GLU A 190 14.87 -23.27 -8.94
N VAL A 191 14.36 -23.51 -7.72
CA VAL A 191 14.83 -24.63 -6.90
C VAL A 191 14.36 -25.85 -7.64
N ASP A 192 15.26 -26.44 -8.42
CA ASP A 192 14.98 -27.63 -9.19
C ASP A 192 14.73 -28.77 -8.21
N PHE A 193 13.46 -28.95 -7.82
CA PHE A 193 13.03 -30.03 -6.94
C PHE A 193 13.33 -31.40 -7.57
N ALA A 194 13.55 -31.47 -8.88
CA ALA A 194 14.04 -32.69 -9.53
C ALA A 194 15.48 -33.03 -9.10
N ALA A 195 16.34 -32.03 -8.91
CA ALA A 195 17.70 -32.24 -8.39
C ALA A 195 17.69 -32.78 -6.95
N LEU A 196 16.76 -32.33 -6.11
CA LEU A 196 16.57 -32.86 -4.76
C LEU A 196 16.03 -34.30 -4.75
N SER A 197 15.12 -34.64 -5.68
CA SER A 197 14.60 -36.02 -5.81
C SER A 197 15.66 -37.02 -6.32
N ARG A 198 16.61 -36.59 -7.16
CA ARG A 198 17.74 -37.43 -7.59
C ARG A 198 18.75 -37.65 -6.47
N SER A 199 18.98 -36.66 -5.62
CA SER A 199 19.86 -36.79 -4.45
C SER A 199 19.31 -37.82 -3.44
N SER A 200 18.00 -37.84 -3.15
CA SER A 200 17.43 -38.81 -2.21
C SER A 200 17.47 -40.24 -2.72
N ASN A 201 17.32 -40.46 -4.02
CA ASN A 201 17.37 -41.80 -4.61
C ASN A 201 18.79 -42.36 -4.73
N THR A 202 19.81 -41.49 -4.74
CA THR A 202 21.21 -41.93 -4.80
C THR A 202 21.74 -42.33 -3.41
N ALA A 203 21.15 -41.82 -2.33
CA ALA A 203 21.50 -42.20 -0.96
C ALA A 203 20.90 -43.54 -0.49
N GLY A 204 19.93 -44.11 -1.23
CA GLY A 204 19.32 -45.41 -0.94
C GLY A 204 20.07 -46.63 -1.48
N GLY A 205 21.20 -46.42 -2.16
CA GLY A 205 22.02 -47.47 -2.79
C GLY A 205 23.29 -47.83 -2.04
N VAL A 206 23.41 -47.52 -0.74
CA VAL A 206 24.45 -48.14 0.10
C VAL A 206 23.92 -49.50 0.53
N GLU A 207 24.37 -50.53 -0.18
CA GLU A 207 24.11 -51.93 0.10
C GLU A 207 24.30 -52.25 1.58
N VAL A 208 23.19 -52.62 2.22
CA VAL A 208 23.14 -53.38 3.46
C VAL A 208 23.72 -54.76 3.14
N GLY A 209 25.03 -54.89 3.31
CA GLY A 209 25.77 -56.07 2.89
C GLY A 209 27.04 -56.32 3.70
N GLN A 210 27.03 -56.10 5.02
CA GLN A 210 28.00 -56.78 5.88
C GLN A 210 27.47 -57.02 7.29
N GLN A 211 27.26 -58.31 7.56
CA GLN A 211 26.99 -58.91 8.86
C GLN A 211 28.05 -58.48 9.90
N LEU A 212 27.60 -57.99 11.06
CA LEU A 212 28.38 -58.07 12.29
C LEU A 212 27.47 -58.44 13.48
N PRO A 213 28.00 -59.18 14.46
CA PRO A 213 27.22 -60.00 15.39
C PRO A 213 26.67 -59.19 16.56
N MET A 214 25.61 -59.75 17.13
CA MET A 214 25.01 -59.45 18.44
C MET A 214 26.02 -58.91 19.46
N GLY A 215 25.92 -57.60 19.73
CA GLY A 215 26.69 -56.90 20.74
C GLY A 215 25.82 -55.93 21.53
N ARG A 216 25.28 -56.44 22.64
CA ARG A 216 24.52 -55.73 23.68
C ARG A 216 25.33 -54.58 24.31
N ARG A 217 24.81 -53.34 24.26
CA ARG A 217 25.01 -52.18 25.18
C ARG A 217 24.38 -50.97 24.46
N GLY A 218 23.33 -50.32 24.95
CA GLY A 218 23.31 -49.56 26.19
C GLY A 218 23.99 -48.20 25.95
N VAL A 219 23.31 -47.11 26.31
CA VAL A 219 23.86 -45.78 26.65
C VAL A 219 23.70 -44.66 25.59
N ASP A 220 22.94 -43.64 26.02
CA ASP A 220 22.99 -42.19 25.80
C ASP A 220 22.44 -41.50 24.53
N GLY A 221 21.26 -40.88 24.71
CA GLY A 221 21.17 -39.42 24.84
C GLY A 221 21.82 -38.59 23.74
N ILE A 222 21.16 -38.49 22.58
CA ILE A 222 21.54 -37.53 21.54
C ILE A 222 21.01 -36.15 21.94
N ASN A 223 21.85 -35.40 22.65
CA ASN A 223 21.78 -33.95 22.72
C ASN A 223 21.97 -33.37 21.31
N THR A 224 20.88 -32.91 20.70
CA THR A 224 20.97 -32.02 19.54
C THR A 224 21.44 -30.66 20.02
N SER A 225 22.77 -30.50 20.11
CA SER A 225 23.43 -29.21 20.21
C SER A 225 23.15 -28.42 18.93
N TYR A 226 22.15 -27.53 19.00
CA TYR A 226 22.05 -26.43 18.05
C TYR A 226 23.27 -25.52 18.27
N GLU A 227 24.18 -25.51 17.30
CA GLU A 227 25.24 -24.51 17.22
C GLU A 227 24.61 -23.11 17.24
N ARG A 228 24.78 -22.43 18.38
CA ARG A 228 24.59 -20.98 18.47
C ARG A 228 25.64 -20.33 17.57
N GLY A 229 25.20 -19.80 16.44
CA GLY A 229 26.00 -18.87 15.65
C GLY A 229 26.43 -17.65 16.49
N PRO A 230 27.59 -17.04 16.18
CA PRO A 230 28.26 -16.03 17.02
C PRO A 230 27.70 -14.61 16.85
N TYR A 231 26.38 -14.44 16.90
CA TYR A 231 25.73 -13.13 16.85
C TYR A 231 24.86 -12.88 18.09
N ALA A 232 25.44 -13.07 19.27
CA ALA A 232 24.90 -12.51 20.51
C ALA A 232 25.31 -11.04 20.61
N ALA A 233 24.54 -10.16 19.96
CA ALA A 233 24.71 -8.73 20.11
C ALA A 233 24.35 -8.32 21.55
N ASN A 234 25.35 -7.78 22.26
CA ASN A 234 25.23 -7.16 23.57
C ASN A 234 24.21 -6.01 23.54
N TYR A 235 23.01 -6.23 24.08
CA TYR A 235 22.13 -5.15 24.51
C TYR A 235 22.47 -4.78 25.95
N SER A 236 23.43 -3.88 26.11
CA SER A 236 23.66 -3.16 27.37
C SER A 236 22.46 -2.25 27.65
N ARG A 237 21.70 -2.61 28.69
CA ARG A 237 20.64 -1.78 29.27
C ARG A 237 21.28 -0.56 29.94
N PRO A 238 20.99 0.69 29.55
CA PRO A 238 21.43 1.85 30.31
C PRO A 238 20.61 1.95 31.61
N GLY A 239 21.31 2.25 32.69
CA GLY A 239 20.80 2.31 34.05
C GLY A 239 19.67 3.32 34.24
N ARG A 240 18.81 3.01 35.21
CA ARG A 240 18.00 4.00 35.91
C ARG A 240 18.90 4.66 36.95
N GLU A 241 19.03 5.97 36.86
CA GLU A 241 19.18 6.85 38.02
C GLU A 241 17.86 7.63 38.19
#